data_AF-A0A2N3CL04-F1
#
_entry.id   AF-A0A2N3CL04-F1
#
_cell.length_a   1.000
_cell.length_b   1.000
_cell.length_c   1.000
_cell.angle_alpha   90.00
_cell.angle_beta   90.00
_cell.angle_gamma   90.00
#
_symmetry.space_group_name_H-M   'P 1'
#
loop_
_entity.id
_entity.type
_entity.pdbx_description
1 polymer ?
#
loop_
_entity_poly.entity_id
_entity_poly.type
_entity_poly.pdbx_seq_one_letter_code
_entity_poly.pdbx_strand_id
1 'polypeptide(L)'
;VCVPHGATPVEKRAIRQSVLSAGARKAGLIAEPIAAAIGAGMPITDPTGNMVVDIGGGTTEVAVLSLGDIVYARSIRVGGDRMDEAIISYLRRQQNLLIGEATAERIKTTIGTARMPDDGRGTSLQIRGRDLLNGVPKETVINQAQVAEALAETVQQITEAVMMALETTPPDLAADIVDRGVMLTGGGALLGDLDLALREQTGLAVSVADQSLNCVALGTGKALEFEKQLRHAIDYDS
;
A
#
# COMPACT_ATOMS: atom_id res chain seq x y z
N VAL A 1 3.30 -11.72 -14.94
CA VAL A 1 3.83 -11.50 -13.57
C VAL A 1 3.71 -10.02 -13.26
N CYS A 2 3.19 -9.68 -12.10
CA CYS A 2 3.11 -8.30 -11.65
C CYS A 2 4.50 -7.77 -11.26
N VAL A 3 4.80 -6.53 -11.59
CA VAL A 3 6.03 -5.84 -11.20
C VAL A 3 5.71 -4.42 -10.72
N PRO A 4 6.44 -3.90 -9.71
CA PRO A 4 6.31 -2.51 -9.28
C PRO A 4 6.51 -1.56 -10.47
N HIS A 5 5.78 -0.44 -10.50
CA HIS A 5 5.89 0.50 -11.61
C HIS A 5 7.34 1.02 -11.74
N GLY A 6 7.97 1.32 -10.61
CA GLY A 6 9.35 1.79 -10.52
C GLY A 6 10.45 0.75 -10.78
N ALA A 7 10.11 -0.50 -11.15
CA ALA A 7 11.09 -1.54 -11.41
C ALA A 7 12.02 -1.16 -12.57
N THR A 8 13.33 -1.23 -12.31
CA THR A 8 14.37 -0.95 -13.31
C THR A 8 14.34 -1.99 -14.44
N PRO A 9 14.89 -1.66 -15.64
CA PRO A 9 15.01 -2.64 -16.72
C PRO A 9 15.78 -3.91 -16.32
N VAL A 10 16.75 -3.77 -15.40
CA VAL A 10 17.52 -4.90 -14.87
C VAL A 10 16.65 -5.82 -14.01
N GLU A 11 15.85 -5.25 -13.10
CA GLU A 11 14.90 -6.00 -12.27
C GLU A 11 13.82 -6.68 -13.12
N LYS A 12 13.22 -5.96 -14.08
CA LYS A 12 12.23 -6.53 -15.02
C LYS A 12 12.79 -7.72 -15.79
N ARG A 13 14.02 -7.59 -16.32
CA ARG A 13 14.72 -8.68 -17.01
C ARG A 13 14.99 -9.87 -16.09
N ALA A 14 15.45 -9.62 -14.86
CA ALA A 14 15.71 -10.68 -13.89
C ALA A 14 14.43 -11.47 -13.57
N ILE A 15 13.33 -10.78 -13.27
CA ILE A 15 12.01 -11.40 -13.02
C ILE A 15 11.59 -12.24 -14.21
N ARG A 16 11.69 -11.70 -15.43
CA ARG A 16 11.33 -12.43 -16.65
C ARG A 16 12.17 -13.70 -16.83
N GLN A 17 13.49 -13.61 -16.61
CA GLN A 17 14.38 -14.77 -16.69
C GLN A 17 14.03 -15.84 -15.64
N SER A 18 13.70 -15.45 -14.41
CA SER A 18 13.25 -16.39 -13.37
C SER A 18 11.99 -17.14 -13.79
N VAL A 19 11.01 -16.44 -14.37
CA VAL A 19 9.75 -17.05 -14.84
C VAL A 19 9.99 -18.03 -15.99
N LEU A 20 10.82 -17.66 -16.97
CA LEU A 20 11.18 -18.54 -18.08
C LEU A 20 11.98 -19.77 -17.59
N SER A 21 12.90 -19.57 -16.66
CA SER A 21 13.71 -20.65 -16.07
C SER A 21 12.87 -21.63 -15.24
N ALA A 22 11.77 -21.14 -14.66
CA ALA A 22 10.77 -21.97 -13.97
C ALA A 22 9.88 -22.79 -14.93
N GLY A 23 10.10 -22.70 -16.25
CA GLY A 23 9.42 -23.54 -17.25
C GLY A 23 8.34 -22.84 -18.07
N ALA A 24 8.13 -21.54 -17.88
CA ALA A 24 7.19 -20.78 -18.69
C ALA A 24 7.72 -20.60 -20.13
N ARG A 25 6.84 -20.75 -21.14
CA ARG A 25 7.20 -20.51 -22.55
C ARG A 25 7.21 -19.01 -22.92
N LYS A 26 6.43 -18.21 -22.20
CA LYS A 26 6.31 -16.76 -22.34
C LYS A 26 6.15 -16.14 -20.97
N ALA A 27 6.68 -14.93 -20.78
CA ALA A 27 6.64 -14.21 -19.52
C ALA A 27 6.33 -12.74 -19.77
N GLY A 28 5.04 -12.38 -19.68
CA GLY A 28 4.57 -11.01 -19.73
C GLY A 28 4.66 -10.35 -18.36
N LEU A 29 5.04 -9.08 -18.33
CA LEU A 29 5.07 -8.25 -17.13
C LEU A 29 3.91 -7.25 -17.15
N ILE A 30 3.20 -7.11 -16.03
CA ILE A 30 2.13 -6.11 -15.87
C ILE A 30 2.51 -5.18 -14.72
N ALA A 31 2.26 -3.88 -14.88
CA ALA A 31 2.50 -2.91 -13.82
C ALA A 31 1.52 -3.14 -12.65
N GLU A 32 2.06 -3.11 -11.44
CA GLU A 32 1.32 -3.26 -10.19
C GLU A 32 0.09 -2.37 -10.05
N PRO A 33 0.13 -1.05 -10.30
CA PRO A 33 -1.08 -0.23 -10.22
C PRO A 33 -2.19 -0.65 -11.19
N ILE A 34 -1.83 -1.14 -12.39
CA ILE A 34 -2.82 -1.64 -13.36
C ILE A 34 -3.44 -2.93 -12.82
N ALA A 35 -2.61 -3.87 -12.36
CA ALA A 35 -3.09 -5.12 -11.78
C ALA A 35 -3.96 -4.88 -10.55
N ALA A 36 -3.55 -4.00 -9.64
CA ALA A 36 -4.32 -3.61 -8.46
C ALA A 36 -5.69 -3.05 -8.84
N ALA A 37 -5.75 -2.12 -9.80
CA ALA A 37 -7.00 -1.50 -10.23
C ALA A 37 -7.97 -2.49 -10.92
N ILE A 38 -7.46 -3.39 -11.75
CA ILE A 38 -8.27 -4.48 -12.35
C ILE A 38 -8.80 -5.40 -11.24
N GLY A 39 -7.96 -5.73 -10.26
CA GLY A 39 -8.31 -6.53 -9.09
C GLY A 39 -9.43 -5.93 -8.27
N ALA A 40 -9.35 -4.61 -8.05
CA ALA A 40 -10.34 -3.82 -7.34
C ALA A 40 -11.63 -3.55 -8.15
N GLY A 41 -11.71 -3.99 -9.41
CA GLY A 41 -12.89 -3.82 -10.25
C GLY A 41 -13.08 -2.40 -10.77
N MET A 42 -12.02 -1.60 -10.83
CA MET A 42 -12.09 -0.23 -11.31
C MET A 42 -12.27 -0.16 -12.84
N PRO A 43 -13.06 0.79 -13.37
CA PRO A 43 -13.30 0.94 -14.80
C PRO A 43 -12.15 1.66 -15.51
N ILE A 44 -10.95 1.09 -15.47
CA ILE A 44 -9.72 1.76 -15.93
C ILE A 44 -9.63 1.95 -17.45
N THR A 45 -10.49 1.28 -18.23
CA THR A 45 -10.53 1.40 -19.70
C THR A 45 -11.42 2.55 -20.19
N ASP A 46 -12.21 3.15 -19.30
CA ASP A 46 -13.01 4.33 -19.60
C ASP A 46 -12.11 5.58 -19.74
N PRO A 47 -12.54 6.60 -20.51
CA PRO A 47 -11.83 7.87 -20.64
C PRO A 47 -12.01 8.77 -19.40
N THR A 48 -11.85 8.21 -18.20
CA THR A 48 -12.03 8.91 -16.92
C THR A 48 -10.86 8.66 -15.99
N GLY A 49 -10.51 9.64 -15.17
CA GLY A 49 -9.47 9.53 -14.15
C GLY A 49 -9.86 8.53 -13.05
N ASN A 50 -9.02 7.53 -12.84
CA ASN A 50 -9.16 6.54 -11.78
C ASN A 50 -7.90 6.52 -10.92
N MET A 51 -7.98 6.87 -9.63
CA MET A 51 -6.85 6.82 -8.72
C MET A 51 -6.85 5.55 -7.88
N VAL A 52 -5.73 4.82 -7.92
CA VAL A 52 -5.48 3.63 -7.08
C VAL A 52 -4.24 3.87 -6.22
N VAL A 53 -4.31 3.44 -4.97
CA VAL A 53 -3.20 3.46 -4.01
C VAL A 53 -3.03 2.05 -3.47
N ASP A 54 -1.97 1.38 -3.87
CA ASP A 54 -1.63 0.03 -3.42
C ASP A 54 -0.55 0.08 -2.35
N ILE A 55 -0.88 -0.35 -1.13
CA ILE A 55 0.01 -0.29 0.03
C ILE A 55 0.43 -1.72 0.36
N GLY A 56 1.62 -2.10 -0.11
CA GLY A 56 2.24 -3.39 0.14
C GLY A 56 3.07 -3.41 1.42
N GLY A 57 3.92 -4.44 1.55
CA GLY A 57 4.91 -4.54 2.64
C GLY A 57 6.02 -3.50 2.50
N GLY A 58 6.74 -3.51 1.37
CA GLY A 58 7.91 -2.64 1.18
C GLY A 58 7.63 -1.29 0.52
N THR A 59 6.50 -1.16 -0.19
CA THR A 59 6.21 0.00 -1.05
C THR A 59 4.75 0.40 -1.01
N THR A 60 4.51 1.67 -1.34
CA THR A 60 3.19 2.20 -1.70
C THR A 60 3.28 2.70 -3.13
N GLU A 61 2.42 2.17 -3.99
CA GLU A 61 2.27 2.59 -5.39
C GLU A 61 1.02 3.47 -5.49
N VAL A 62 1.20 4.73 -5.90
CA VAL A 62 0.09 5.65 -6.20
C VAL A 62 0.04 5.83 -7.71
N ALA A 63 -1.12 5.62 -8.31
CA ALA A 63 -1.29 5.80 -9.75
C ALA A 63 -2.64 6.40 -10.12
N VAL A 64 -2.63 7.13 -11.25
CA VAL A 64 -3.81 7.60 -11.96
C VAL A 64 -3.87 6.93 -13.31
N LEU A 65 -5.01 6.30 -13.59
CA LEU A 65 -5.26 5.48 -14.77
C LEU A 65 -6.40 6.06 -15.59
N SER A 66 -6.30 5.96 -16.92
CA SER A 66 -7.35 6.30 -17.87
C SER A 66 -7.07 5.55 -19.18
N LEU A 67 -8.12 5.15 -19.92
CA LEU A 67 -7.99 4.44 -21.21
C LEU A 67 -7.09 3.19 -21.16
N GLY A 68 -7.02 2.53 -20.01
CA GLY A 68 -6.23 1.33 -19.77
C GLY A 68 -4.73 1.58 -19.68
N ASP A 69 -4.30 2.84 -19.52
CA ASP A 69 -2.89 3.22 -19.41
C ASP A 69 -2.62 4.06 -18.14
N ILE A 70 -1.35 4.18 -17.79
CA ILE A 70 -0.87 4.94 -16.65
C ILE A 70 -0.64 6.39 -17.09
N VAL A 71 -1.44 7.31 -16.55
CA VAL A 71 -1.25 8.75 -16.73
C VAL A 71 -0.19 9.27 -15.75
N TYR A 72 -0.27 8.80 -14.51
CA TYR A 72 0.69 9.08 -13.45
C TYR A 72 0.93 7.80 -12.65
N ALA A 73 2.18 7.55 -12.27
CA ALA A 73 2.49 6.58 -11.25
C ALA A 73 3.74 6.98 -10.47
N ARG A 74 3.71 6.71 -9.17
CA ARG A 74 4.83 6.92 -8.27
C ARG A 74 4.89 5.82 -7.23
N SER A 75 6.09 5.33 -6.99
CA SER A 75 6.40 4.39 -5.93
C SER A 75 7.16 5.11 -4.81
N ILE A 76 6.71 4.94 -3.57
CA ILE A 76 7.49 5.31 -2.38
C ILE A 76 7.86 4.06 -1.59
N ARG A 77 9.04 4.04 -0.98
CA ARG A 77 9.55 2.92 -0.17
C ARG A 77 9.02 2.97 1.27
N VAL A 78 7.71 3.08 1.38
CA VAL A 78 6.93 3.14 2.61
C VAL A 78 5.77 2.19 2.46
N GLY A 79 5.60 1.28 3.42
CA GLY A 79 4.55 0.27 3.43
C GLY A 79 4.49 -0.40 4.81
N GLY A 80 3.93 -1.60 4.87
CA GLY A 80 3.82 -2.39 6.10
C GLY A 80 5.13 -2.56 6.87
N ASP A 81 6.26 -2.77 6.19
CA ASP A 81 7.56 -2.99 6.83
C ASP A 81 8.03 -1.74 7.58
N ARG A 82 7.80 -0.55 7.00
CA ARG A 82 8.12 0.73 7.65
C ARG A 82 7.23 1.01 8.84
N MET A 83 5.97 0.59 8.79
CA MET A 83 5.06 0.68 9.93
C MET A 83 5.55 -0.18 11.09
N ASP A 84 6.06 -1.39 10.82
CA ASP A 84 6.63 -2.25 11.85
C ASP A 84 7.90 -1.65 12.45
N GLU A 85 8.81 -1.15 11.61
CA GLU A 85 10.01 -0.42 12.04
C GLU A 85 9.64 0.76 12.96
N ALA A 86 8.60 1.51 12.62
CA ALA A 86 8.12 2.66 13.39
C ALA A 86 7.59 2.23 14.77
N ILE A 87 6.81 1.14 14.85
CA ILE A 87 6.33 0.57 16.12
C ILE A 87 7.49 0.09 17.00
N ILE A 88 8.46 -0.62 16.41
CA ILE A 88 9.66 -1.09 17.13
C ILE A 88 10.44 0.11 17.70
N SER A 89 10.66 1.14 16.86
CA SER A 89 11.38 2.35 17.23
C SER A 89 10.66 3.12 18.34
N TYR A 90 9.34 3.23 18.27
CA TYR A 90 8.51 3.87 19.29
C TYR A 90 8.66 3.18 20.64
N LEU A 91 8.47 1.86 20.71
CA LEU A 91 8.59 1.09 21.96
C LEU A 91 10.00 1.13 22.53
N ARG A 92 11.03 1.11 21.67
CA ARG A 92 12.42 1.26 22.07
C ARG A 92 12.67 2.60 22.75
N ARG A 93 12.16 3.70 22.19
CA ARG A 93 12.40 5.07 22.69
C ARG A 93 11.52 5.43 23.89
N GLN A 94 10.24 5.11 23.84
CA GLN A 94 9.26 5.55 24.84
C GLN A 94 9.11 4.59 26.02
N GLN A 95 9.35 3.29 25.82
CA GLN A 95 9.14 2.27 26.86
C GLN A 95 10.41 1.49 27.25
N ASN A 96 11.57 1.81 26.65
CA ASN A 96 12.82 1.05 26.79
C ASN A 96 12.63 -0.45 26.52
N LEU A 97 11.72 -0.80 25.60
CA LEU A 97 11.39 -2.18 25.28
C LEU A 97 11.82 -2.51 23.86
N LEU A 98 12.64 -3.54 23.73
CA LEU A 98 12.99 -4.12 22.42
C LEU A 98 12.03 -5.26 22.10
N ILE A 99 11.37 -5.16 20.94
CA ILE A 99 10.54 -6.22 20.36
C ILE A 99 11.06 -6.60 18.97
N GLY A 100 10.68 -7.79 18.49
CA GLY A 100 10.95 -8.23 17.13
C GLY A 100 9.82 -7.88 16.16
N GLU A 101 10.10 -8.04 14.88
CA GLU A 101 9.19 -7.74 13.76
C GLU A 101 7.84 -8.47 13.87
N ALA A 102 7.83 -9.77 14.18
CA ALA A 102 6.57 -10.52 14.35
C ALA A 102 5.67 -9.96 15.47
N THR A 103 6.26 -9.37 16.53
CA THR A 103 5.48 -8.70 17.58
C THR A 103 4.96 -7.34 17.10
N ALA A 104 5.74 -6.61 16.29
CA ALA A 104 5.34 -5.34 15.71
C ALA A 104 4.19 -5.53 14.71
N GLU A 105 4.30 -6.49 13.79
CA GLU A 105 3.25 -6.88 12.84
C GLU A 105 1.95 -7.25 13.58
N ARG A 106 2.06 -8.01 14.68
CA ARG A 106 0.90 -8.34 15.52
C ARG A 106 0.27 -7.12 16.17
N ILE A 107 1.06 -6.16 16.66
CA ILE A 107 0.53 -4.89 17.18
C ILE A 107 -0.19 -4.14 16.07
N LYS A 108 0.45 -3.97 14.90
CA LYS A 108 -0.09 -3.27 13.72
C LYS A 108 -1.43 -3.84 13.27
N THR A 109 -1.51 -5.16 13.14
CA THR A 109 -2.73 -5.85 12.65
C THR A 109 -3.83 -5.98 13.70
N THR A 110 -3.51 -5.95 14.99
CA THR A 110 -4.51 -6.11 16.05
C THR A 110 -5.11 -4.79 16.52
N ILE A 111 -4.27 -3.76 16.71
CA ILE A 111 -4.68 -2.46 17.26
C ILE A 111 -4.08 -1.26 16.50
N GLY A 112 -3.50 -1.46 15.32
CA GLY A 112 -2.97 -0.37 14.52
C GLY A 112 -4.08 0.51 13.96
N THR A 113 -3.87 1.82 14.00
CA THR A 113 -4.74 2.82 13.39
C THR A 113 -3.91 3.97 12.86
N ALA A 114 -4.43 4.64 11.84
CA ALA A 114 -3.87 5.83 11.23
C ALA A 114 -4.31 7.13 11.92
N ARG A 115 -5.26 7.07 12.86
CA ARG A 115 -5.82 8.25 13.55
C ARG A 115 -5.76 8.08 15.06
N MET A 116 -5.69 9.21 15.77
CA MET A 116 -5.85 9.19 17.22
C MET A 116 -7.27 8.76 17.58
N PRO A 117 -7.47 7.78 18.49
CA PRO A 117 -8.79 7.39 18.96
C PRO A 117 -9.54 8.55 19.62
N ASP A 118 -10.85 8.63 19.40
CA ASP A 118 -11.70 9.73 19.93
C ASP A 118 -11.70 9.80 21.47
N ASP A 119 -11.54 8.67 22.14
CA ASP A 119 -11.44 8.57 23.61
C ASP A 119 -10.01 8.87 24.14
N GLY A 120 -9.07 9.16 23.24
CA GLY A 120 -7.67 9.45 23.54
C GLY A 120 -6.80 8.24 23.90
N ARG A 121 -7.33 7.01 23.89
CA ARG A 121 -6.56 5.79 24.22
C ARG A 121 -6.79 4.63 23.26
N GLY A 122 -8.04 4.36 22.94
CA GLY A 122 -8.49 3.20 22.17
C GLY A 122 -8.15 1.85 22.82
N THR A 123 -8.12 0.80 22.01
CA THR A 123 -7.89 -0.56 22.47
C THR A 123 -6.45 -0.76 22.96
N SER A 124 -6.23 -1.72 23.86
CA SER A 124 -4.91 -2.03 24.41
C SER A 124 -4.53 -3.49 24.15
N LEU A 125 -3.23 -3.74 24.02
CA LEU A 125 -2.66 -5.06 23.76
C LEU A 125 -1.49 -5.31 24.71
N GLN A 126 -1.48 -6.48 25.37
CA GLN A 126 -0.35 -6.92 26.17
C GLN A 126 0.74 -7.49 25.25
N ILE A 127 1.96 -7.01 25.44
CA ILE A 127 3.12 -7.39 24.63
C ILE A 127 4.29 -7.77 25.52
N ARG A 128 5.19 -8.57 24.97
CA ARG A 128 6.41 -9.01 25.64
C ARG A 128 7.62 -8.68 24.78
N GLY A 129 8.67 -8.21 25.44
CA GLY A 129 9.94 -7.88 24.81
C GLY A 129 11.09 -7.99 25.79
N ARG A 130 12.25 -7.48 25.38
CA ARG A 130 13.45 -7.38 26.22
C ARG A 130 13.55 -5.96 26.77
N ASP A 131 13.60 -5.83 28.09
CA ASP A 131 13.91 -4.57 28.75
C ASP A 131 15.35 -4.16 28.41
N LEU A 132 15.53 -2.96 27.86
CA LEU A 132 16.83 -2.45 27.46
C LEU A 132 17.67 -1.95 28.64
N LEU A 133 17.06 -1.65 29.78
CA LEU A 133 17.78 -1.23 30.98
C LEU A 133 18.38 -2.43 31.71
N ASN A 134 17.56 -3.47 31.92
CA ASN A 134 17.93 -4.64 32.73
C ASN A 134 18.34 -5.85 31.88
N GLY A 135 18.07 -5.83 30.59
CA GLY A 135 18.40 -6.92 29.66
C GLY A 135 17.49 -8.15 29.76
N VAL A 136 16.46 -8.14 30.59
CA VAL A 136 15.58 -9.29 30.91
C VAL A 136 14.22 -9.21 30.18
N PRO A 137 13.49 -10.33 30.04
CA PRO A 137 12.12 -10.29 29.51
C PRO A 137 11.19 -9.42 30.36
N LYS A 138 10.42 -8.55 29.71
CA LYS A 138 9.45 -7.66 30.34
C LYS A 138 8.13 -7.71 29.57
N GLU A 139 7.03 -7.70 30.30
CA GLU A 139 5.69 -7.52 29.76
C GLU A 139 5.21 -6.09 30.01
N THR A 140 4.52 -5.53 29.03
CA THR A 140 3.93 -4.18 29.10
C THR A 140 2.63 -4.16 28.30
N VAL A 141 1.90 -3.07 28.43
CA VAL A 141 0.70 -2.79 27.63
C VAL A 141 1.01 -1.63 26.70
N ILE A 142 0.64 -1.79 25.43
CA ILE A 142 0.60 -0.72 24.44
C ILE A 142 -0.86 -0.46 24.07
N ASN A 143 -1.24 0.80 23.91
CA ASN A 143 -2.58 1.18 23.46
C ASN A 143 -2.57 1.73 22.04
N GLN A 144 -3.77 1.80 21.45
CA GLN A 144 -4.00 2.22 20.08
C GLN A 144 -3.53 3.66 19.82
N ALA A 145 -3.69 4.57 20.79
CA ALA A 145 -3.16 5.94 20.69
C ALA A 145 -1.62 5.98 20.55
N GLN A 146 -0.89 5.15 21.30
CA GLN A 146 0.57 5.02 21.17
C GLN A 146 0.97 4.45 19.81
N VAL A 147 0.19 3.51 19.26
CA VAL A 147 0.43 2.98 17.91
C VAL A 147 0.16 4.04 16.86
N ALA A 148 -0.91 4.82 16.99
CA ALA A 148 -1.20 5.94 16.09
C ALA A 148 -0.06 6.97 16.08
N GLU A 149 0.45 7.33 17.26
CA GLU A 149 1.62 8.22 17.39
C GLU A 149 2.86 7.63 16.71
N ALA A 150 3.11 6.32 16.88
CA ALA A 150 4.21 5.63 16.23
C ALA A 150 4.11 5.66 14.70
N LEU A 151 2.90 5.53 14.16
CA LEU A 151 2.64 5.41 12.72
C LEU A 151 2.44 6.75 12.00
N ALA A 152 2.30 7.86 12.74
CA ALA A 152 1.96 9.17 12.19
C ALA A 152 2.87 9.61 11.02
N GLU A 153 4.18 9.40 11.12
CA GLU A 153 5.13 9.74 10.04
C GLU A 153 4.89 8.89 8.78
N THR A 154 4.69 7.58 8.94
CA THR A 154 4.45 6.67 7.79
C THR A 154 3.12 6.97 7.09
N VAL A 155 2.08 7.27 7.86
CA VAL A 155 0.77 7.68 7.32
C VAL A 155 0.89 9.00 6.58
N GLN A 156 1.60 9.98 7.15
CA GLN A 156 1.85 11.28 6.52
C GLN A 156 2.57 11.13 5.17
N GLN A 157 3.59 10.28 5.09
CA GLN A 157 4.32 10.01 3.83
C GLN A 157 3.42 9.40 2.75
N ILE A 158 2.49 8.51 3.13
CA ILE A 158 1.49 7.95 2.22
C ILE A 158 0.53 9.05 1.75
N THR A 159 0.03 9.88 2.66
CA THR A 159 -0.85 11.00 2.31
C THR A 159 -0.17 11.98 1.35
N GLU A 160 1.09 12.33 1.60
CA GLU A 160 1.87 13.22 0.73
C GLU A 160 2.04 12.65 -0.69
N ALA A 161 2.20 11.33 -0.82
CA ALA A 161 2.26 10.69 -2.13
C ALA A 161 0.92 10.77 -2.87
N VAL A 162 -0.21 10.63 -2.17
CA VAL A 162 -1.56 10.81 -2.74
C VAL A 162 -1.77 12.26 -3.17
N MET A 163 -1.45 13.23 -2.32
CA MET A 163 -1.56 14.66 -2.63
C MET A 163 -0.70 15.04 -3.84
N MET A 164 0.54 14.57 -3.92
CA MET A 164 1.41 14.84 -5.06
C MET A 164 0.86 14.25 -6.36
N ALA A 165 0.23 13.07 -6.30
CA ALA A 165 -0.42 12.50 -7.47
C ALA A 165 -1.55 13.40 -7.97
N LEU A 166 -2.38 13.95 -7.08
CA LEU A 166 -3.44 14.90 -7.46
C LEU A 166 -2.88 16.18 -8.08
N GLU A 167 -1.86 16.77 -7.47
CA GLU A 167 -1.23 18.02 -7.92
C GLU A 167 -0.59 17.91 -9.33
N THR A 168 -0.12 16.72 -9.69
CA THR A 168 0.56 16.45 -10.96
C THR A 168 -0.38 15.91 -12.04
N THR A 169 -1.60 15.51 -11.66
CA THR A 169 -2.60 14.97 -12.59
C THR A 169 -3.21 16.09 -13.44
N PRO A 170 -3.41 15.88 -14.76
CA PRO A 170 -4.10 16.84 -15.61
C PRO A 170 -5.47 17.25 -15.04
N PRO A 171 -5.89 18.52 -15.15
CA PRO A 171 -7.10 19.03 -14.49
C PRO A 171 -8.37 18.22 -14.77
N ASP A 172 -8.56 17.78 -16.01
CA ASP A 172 -9.75 17.01 -16.42
C ASP A 172 -9.84 15.67 -15.67
N LEU A 173 -8.71 14.98 -15.49
CA LEU A 173 -8.65 13.71 -14.76
C LEU A 173 -8.66 13.91 -13.24
N ALA A 174 -8.10 15.04 -12.77
CA ALA A 174 -8.18 15.39 -11.35
C ALA A 174 -9.64 15.64 -10.93
N ALA A 175 -10.45 16.27 -11.79
CA ALA A 175 -11.88 16.45 -11.55
C ALA A 175 -12.61 15.11 -11.42
N ASP A 176 -12.32 14.14 -12.31
CA ASP A 176 -12.87 12.78 -12.20
C ASP A 176 -12.53 12.11 -10.87
N ILE A 177 -11.30 12.31 -10.36
CA ILE A 177 -10.83 11.74 -9.10
C ILE A 177 -11.50 12.42 -7.90
N VAL A 178 -11.79 13.73 -7.97
CA VAL A 178 -12.58 14.42 -6.95
C VAL A 178 -13.99 13.83 -6.85
N ASP A 179 -14.61 13.52 -7.99
CA ASP A 179 -15.96 12.97 -8.04
C ASP A 179 -16.03 11.48 -7.65
N ARG A 180 -15.03 10.69 -8.03
CA ARG A 180 -15.01 9.22 -7.83
C ARG A 180 -14.25 8.78 -6.59
N GLY A 181 -13.31 9.59 -6.14
CA GLY A 181 -12.42 9.29 -5.02
C GLY A 181 -11.23 8.40 -5.37
N VAL A 182 -10.60 7.91 -4.31
CA VAL A 182 -9.41 7.05 -4.32
C VAL A 182 -9.80 5.62 -3.94
N MET A 183 -9.22 4.64 -4.62
CA MET A 183 -9.32 3.22 -4.26
C MET A 183 -8.03 2.76 -3.57
N LEU A 184 -8.14 2.28 -2.33
CA LEU A 184 -7.05 1.66 -1.58
C LEU A 184 -7.02 0.15 -1.81
N THR A 185 -5.82 -0.38 -2.04
CA THR A 185 -5.55 -1.80 -2.21
C THR A 185 -4.28 -2.21 -1.46
N GLY A 186 -3.97 -3.50 -1.42
CA GLY A 186 -2.83 -4.03 -0.69
C GLY A 186 -3.14 -4.29 0.78
N GLY A 187 -2.20 -4.94 1.47
CA GLY A 187 -2.37 -5.31 2.87
C GLY A 187 -2.35 -4.12 3.83
N GLY A 188 -1.55 -3.08 3.50
CA GLY A 188 -1.48 -1.86 4.30
C GLY A 188 -2.76 -1.01 4.26
N ALA A 189 -3.63 -1.21 3.25
CA ALA A 189 -4.95 -0.59 3.22
C ALA A 189 -5.87 -1.04 4.36
N LEU A 190 -5.54 -2.13 5.05
CA LEU A 190 -6.29 -2.64 6.20
C LEU A 190 -5.89 -2.01 7.54
N LEU A 191 -4.94 -1.06 7.55
CA LEU A 191 -4.64 -0.28 8.74
C LEU A 191 -5.90 0.49 9.17
N GLY A 192 -6.25 0.38 10.46
CA GLY A 192 -7.47 1.00 10.98
C GLY A 192 -7.54 2.50 10.66
N ASP A 193 -8.71 2.96 10.23
CA ASP A 193 -9.00 4.38 9.93
C ASP A 193 -8.07 5.05 8.91
N LEU A 194 -7.33 4.29 8.10
CA LEU A 194 -6.44 4.85 7.08
C LEU A 194 -7.20 5.57 5.97
N ASP A 195 -8.33 5.01 5.54
CA ASP A 195 -9.24 5.65 4.61
C ASP A 195 -9.75 6.99 5.17
N LEU A 196 -10.16 7.03 6.44
CA LEU A 196 -10.57 8.26 7.11
C LEU A 196 -9.43 9.27 7.21
N ALA A 197 -8.21 8.83 7.57
CA ALA A 197 -7.05 9.72 7.66
C ALA A 197 -6.74 10.40 6.33
N LEU A 198 -6.81 9.62 5.24
CA LEU A 198 -6.62 10.14 3.88
C LEU A 198 -7.77 11.05 3.46
N ARG A 199 -9.03 10.71 3.76
CA ARG A 199 -10.19 11.59 3.47
C ARG A 199 -10.04 12.95 4.14
N GLU A 200 -9.66 12.98 5.42
CA GLU A 200 -9.53 14.23 6.20
C GLU A 200 -8.44 15.15 5.64
N GLN A 201 -7.32 14.58 5.19
CA GLN A 201 -6.18 15.36 4.71
C GLN A 201 -6.27 15.74 3.23
N THR A 202 -6.88 14.89 2.41
CA THR A 202 -6.99 15.10 0.95
C THR A 202 -8.30 15.76 0.54
N GLY A 203 -9.35 15.64 1.36
CA GLY A 203 -10.72 16.06 1.01
C GLY A 203 -11.42 15.14 0.00
N LEU A 204 -10.77 14.07 -0.46
CA LEU A 204 -11.34 13.12 -1.41
C LEU A 204 -12.16 12.05 -0.70
N ALA A 205 -13.14 11.46 -1.41
CA ALA A 205 -13.66 10.16 -1.02
C ALA A 205 -12.54 9.11 -1.12
N VAL A 206 -12.45 8.20 -0.16
CA VAL A 206 -11.45 7.12 -0.16
C VAL A 206 -12.15 5.82 0.17
N SER A 207 -12.01 4.80 -0.66
CA SER A 207 -12.64 3.49 -0.48
C SER A 207 -11.58 2.41 -0.41
N VAL A 208 -11.82 1.34 0.34
CA VAL A 208 -10.93 0.17 0.40
C VAL A 208 -11.54 -0.92 -0.47
N ALA A 209 -10.75 -1.53 -1.34
CA ALA A 209 -11.23 -2.63 -2.17
C ALA A 209 -11.62 -3.84 -1.31
N ASP A 210 -12.74 -4.50 -1.65
CA ASP A 210 -13.29 -5.64 -0.92
C ASP A 210 -12.27 -6.77 -0.69
N GLN A 211 -11.40 -7.01 -1.68
CA GLN A 211 -10.36 -8.03 -1.64
C GLN A 211 -8.97 -7.39 -1.70
N SER A 212 -8.75 -6.29 -0.96
CA SER A 212 -7.52 -5.46 -1.00
C SER A 212 -6.21 -6.27 -1.03
N LEU A 213 -6.06 -7.28 -0.16
CA LEU A 213 -4.90 -8.19 -0.11
C LEU A 213 -4.66 -8.98 -1.40
N ASN A 214 -5.71 -9.27 -2.16
CA ASN A 214 -5.69 -10.14 -3.33
C ASN A 214 -5.81 -9.36 -4.65
N CYS A 215 -6.00 -8.04 -4.62
CA CYS A 215 -6.26 -7.22 -5.82
C CYS A 215 -5.21 -7.47 -6.91
N VAL A 216 -3.91 -7.38 -6.58
CA VAL A 216 -2.84 -7.59 -7.56
C VAL A 216 -2.88 -8.99 -8.18
N ALA A 217 -3.09 -10.03 -7.37
CA ALA A 217 -3.14 -11.41 -7.86
C ALA A 217 -4.37 -11.64 -8.76
N LEU A 218 -5.55 -11.18 -8.31
CA LEU A 218 -6.80 -11.28 -9.05
C LEU A 218 -6.74 -10.49 -10.36
N GLY A 219 -6.22 -9.27 -10.32
CA GLY A 219 -6.09 -8.42 -11.51
C GLY A 219 -5.05 -8.93 -12.49
N THR A 220 -3.93 -9.50 -12.01
CA THR A 220 -2.97 -10.19 -12.89
C THR A 220 -3.61 -11.38 -13.60
N GLY A 221 -4.44 -12.16 -12.91
CA GLY A 221 -5.18 -13.27 -13.52
C GLY A 221 -6.20 -12.77 -14.56
N LYS A 222 -7.04 -11.81 -14.18
CA LYS A 222 -8.06 -11.19 -15.06
C LYS A 222 -7.44 -10.51 -16.28
N ALA A 223 -6.25 -9.90 -16.16
CA ALA A 223 -5.58 -9.26 -17.29
C ALA A 223 -5.28 -10.23 -18.45
N LEU A 224 -5.10 -11.52 -18.16
CA LEU A 224 -4.94 -12.56 -19.19
C LEU A 224 -6.25 -12.84 -19.95
N GLU A 225 -7.41 -12.70 -19.30
CA GLU A 225 -8.72 -12.83 -19.96
C GLU A 225 -8.96 -11.68 -20.95
N PHE A 226 -8.40 -10.50 -20.66
CA PHE A 226 -8.47 -9.30 -21.50
C PHE A 226 -7.17 -9.01 -22.26
N GLU A 227 -6.30 -10.01 -22.45
CA GLU A 227 -4.93 -9.84 -22.99
C GLU A 227 -4.90 -9.06 -24.31
N LYS A 228 -5.89 -9.27 -25.19
CA LYS A 228 -5.98 -8.55 -26.47
C LYS A 228 -6.21 -7.05 -26.30
N GLN A 229 -7.02 -6.66 -25.33
CA GLN A 229 -7.36 -5.26 -25.03
C GLN A 229 -6.25 -4.58 -24.23
N LEU A 230 -5.56 -5.33 -23.37
CA LEU A 230 -4.49 -4.85 -22.49
C LEU A 230 -3.09 -5.13 -23.05
N ARG A 231 -2.97 -5.38 -24.36
CA ARG A 231 -1.70 -5.79 -24.95
C ARG A 231 -0.61 -4.73 -24.76
N HIS A 232 -0.96 -3.45 -24.74
CA HIS A 232 -0.03 -2.35 -24.46
C HIS A 232 0.42 -2.29 -23.00
N ALA A 233 -0.42 -2.78 -22.07
CA ALA A 233 -0.14 -2.81 -20.64
C ALA A 233 0.62 -4.07 -20.19
N ILE A 234 0.72 -5.10 -21.04
CA ILE A 234 1.45 -6.33 -20.76
C ILE A 234 2.73 -6.37 -21.61
N ASP A 235 3.86 -6.17 -20.95
CA ASP A 235 5.19 -6.18 -21.57
C ASP A 235 5.70 -7.62 -21.76
N TYR A 236 5.52 -8.13 -22.98
CA TYR A 236 6.07 -9.40 -23.45
C TYR A 236 7.45 -9.29 -24.11
N ASP A 237 7.95 -8.07 -24.34
CA ASP A 237 9.12 -7.85 -25.18
C ASP A 237 10.41 -7.81 -24.35
N SER A 238 11.50 -8.25 -24.99
CA SER A 238 12.84 -8.42 -24.41
C SER A 238 13.70 -7.19 -24.52
#